data_AF-A0A970ZZP1-F1
#
_entry.id   AF-A0A970ZZP1-F1
#
_cell.length_a   1.000
_cell.length_b   1.000
_cell.length_c   1.000
_cell.angle_alpha   90.00
_cell.angle_beta   90.00
_cell.angle_gamma   90.00
#
_symmetry.space_group_name_H-M   'P 1'
#
loop_
_entity.id
_entity.type
_entity.pdbx_description
1 polymer ?
#
loop_
_entity_poly.entity_id
_entity_poly.type
_entity_poly.pdbx_seq_one_letter_code
_entity_poly.pdbx_strand_id
1 'polypeptide(L)'
;MSAPWRRAALEGAPLAAFLLGITLYWYACANRYIVFLYEHRGAQPFDALTGSRYAMAGLVAGGALLCIWTARCLLGGHLGRLGGRAWEPPAWWRLWALYAIPVGAGVYAITRHAGAPVLPPPLAAAAAVATAIGFAGALLPGRQAAVDPGALLWLGADGAALVPPLLLLRAASPQGGALLSGGTGTRVALFSLMAAGAWLAVMTALCVWRHCRAPSALALWLAGLSEAYMLGPLLHYVLSDPGGPYYITAASNFVAPSLYLQAVVLLVAGGLAWLATAMRRRLSVPS
;
A
#
# COMPACT_ATOMS: atom_id res chain seq x y z
N MET A 1 18.78 16.89 -20.70
CA MET A 1 17.94 15.78 -20.18
C MET A 1 17.16 15.19 -21.33
N SER A 2 17.19 13.86 -21.56
CA SER A 2 16.48 13.26 -22.70
C SER A 2 14.95 13.35 -22.52
N ALA A 3 14.20 13.25 -23.63
CA ALA A 3 12.74 13.43 -23.63
C ALA A 3 12.00 12.56 -22.59
N PRO A 4 12.34 11.27 -22.38
CA PRO A 4 11.66 10.46 -21.36
C PRO A 4 11.88 10.95 -19.92
N TRP A 5 13.07 11.46 -19.60
CA TRP A 5 13.37 12.03 -18.27
C TRP A 5 12.71 13.40 -18.09
N ARG A 6 12.62 14.22 -19.14
CA ARG A 6 11.86 15.47 -19.12
C ARG A 6 10.39 15.23 -18.81
N ARG A 7 9.78 14.24 -19.45
CA ARG A 7 8.40 13.86 -19.18
C ARG A 7 8.22 13.34 -17.76
N ALA A 8 9.12 12.47 -17.28
CA ALA A 8 9.09 11.99 -15.90
C ALA A 8 9.22 13.13 -14.88
N ALA A 9 10.09 14.12 -15.12
CA ALA A 9 10.18 15.30 -14.28
C ALA A 9 8.84 16.07 -14.23
N LEU A 10 8.28 16.41 -15.39
CA LEU A 10 7.03 17.16 -15.45
C LEU A 10 5.84 16.43 -14.80
N GLU A 11 5.73 15.12 -15.02
CA GLU A 11 4.63 14.33 -14.44
C GLU A 11 4.86 13.96 -12.97
N GLY A 12 6.11 13.83 -12.53
CA GLY A 12 6.45 13.50 -11.14
C GLY A 12 6.35 14.69 -10.19
N ALA A 13 6.57 15.92 -10.67
CA ALA A 13 6.45 17.14 -9.87
C ALA A 13 5.10 17.27 -9.11
N PRO A 14 3.92 17.13 -9.75
CA PRO A 14 2.65 17.20 -9.03
C PRO A 14 2.45 16.04 -8.04
N LEU A 15 3.00 14.85 -8.31
CA LEU A 15 2.92 13.71 -7.39
C LEU A 15 3.76 13.96 -6.13
N ALA A 16 4.97 14.49 -6.32
CA ALA A 16 5.84 14.90 -5.22
C ALA A 16 5.21 16.04 -4.40
N ALA A 17 4.66 17.05 -5.08
CA ALA A 17 3.94 18.15 -4.43
C ALA A 17 2.74 17.64 -3.62
N PHE A 18 1.97 16.68 -4.14
CA PHE A 18 0.88 16.05 -3.40
C PHE A 18 1.35 15.37 -2.11
N LEU A 19 2.41 14.54 -2.18
CA LEU A 19 2.96 13.85 -1.01
C LEU A 19 3.50 14.82 0.04
N LEU A 20 4.20 15.87 -0.38
CA LEU A 20 4.70 16.91 0.52
C LEU A 20 3.54 17.73 1.10
N GLY A 21 2.53 18.05 0.30
CA GLY A 21 1.34 18.79 0.72
C GLY A 21 0.52 18.07 1.78
N ILE A 22 0.22 16.78 1.58
CA ILE A 22 -0.55 15.99 2.57
C ILE A 22 0.27 15.77 3.85
N THR A 23 1.59 15.61 3.74
CA THR A 23 2.48 15.53 4.90
C THR A 23 2.49 16.86 5.65
N LEU A 24 2.66 17.99 4.96
CA LEU A 24 2.63 19.32 5.56
C LEU A 24 1.29 19.55 6.27
N TYR A 25 0.17 19.19 5.63
CA TYR A 25 -1.15 19.29 6.23
C TYR A 25 -1.22 18.53 7.56
N TRP A 26 -0.88 17.24 7.60
CA TRP A 26 -0.99 16.44 8.83
C TRP A 26 -0.04 16.89 9.95
N TYR A 27 1.19 17.29 9.62
CA TYR A 27 2.21 17.60 10.63
C TYR A 27 2.22 19.07 11.07
N ALA A 28 1.71 19.99 10.26
CA ALA A 28 1.77 21.43 10.52
C ALA A 28 0.39 22.10 10.67
N CYS A 29 -0.62 21.67 9.91
CA CYS A 29 -1.90 22.37 9.83
C CYS A 29 -3.02 21.67 10.62
N ALA A 30 -3.10 20.35 10.52
CA ALA A 30 -4.13 19.56 11.17
C ALA A 30 -3.86 19.42 12.67
N ASN A 31 -4.92 19.24 13.45
CA ASN A 31 -4.77 18.98 14.88
C ASN A 31 -4.14 17.59 15.09
N ARG A 32 -2.89 17.56 15.53
CA ARG A 32 -2.12 16.32 15.72
C ARG A 32 -2.62 15.45 16.86
N TYR A 33 -3.30 16.03 17.85
CA TYR A 33 -4.00 15.25 18.88
C TYR A 33 -5.07 14.35 18.28
N ILE A 34 -5.64 14.78 17.16
CA ILE A 34 -6.63 14.01 16.44
C ILE A 34 -5.95 13.10 15.41
N VAL A 35 -5.17 13.67 14.49
CA VAL A 35 -4.59 12.91 13.36
C VAL A 35 -3.71 11.76 13.86
N PHE A 36 -2.96 11.97 14.93
CA PHE A 36 -2.07 10.95 15.50
C PHE A 36 -2.58 10.36 16.82
N LEU A 37 -3.81 10.71 17.23
CA LEU A 37 -4.43 10.26 18.47
C LEU A 37 -3.51 10.43 19.71
N TYR A 38 -2.94 11.63 19.89
CA TYR A 38 -2.23 11.92 21.13
C TYR A 38 -3.19 11.84 22.31
N GLU A 39 -2.68 11.38 23.44
CA GLU A 39 -3.42 11.17 24.70
C GLU A 39 -4.50 10.08 24.62
N HIS A 40 -4.76 9.51 23.45
CA HIS A 40 -5.68 8.39 23.31
C HIS A 40 -5.16 7.19 24.10
N ARG A 41 -5.88 6.82 25.16
CA ARG A 41 -5.49 5.78 26.13
C ARG A 41 -4.15 6.07 26.82
N GLY A 42 -3.83 7.35 27.04
CA GLY A 42 -2.60 7.80 27.71
C GLY A 42 -1.37 7.85 26.80
N ALA A 43 -1.54 7.63 25.49
CA ALA A 43 -0.44 7.65 24.54
C ALA A 43 0.24 9.03 24.46
N GLN A 44 1.58 9.04 24.45
CA GLN A 44 2.38 10.26 24.35
C GLN A 44 2.91 10.44 22.92
N PRO A 45 3.23 11.68 22.49
CA PRO A 45 3.61 11.96 21.09
C PRO A 45 4.73 11.09 20.52
N PHE A 46 5.65 10.59 21.35
CA PHE A 46 6.82 9.81 20.90
C PHE A 46 6.89 8.41 21.49
N ASP A 47 5.81 7.93 22.10
CA ASP A 47 5.76 6.53 22.51
C ASP A 47 5.75 5.60 21.29
N ALA A 48 5.95 4.29 21.52
CA ALA A 48 6.05 3.33 20.43
C ALA A 48 4.77 3.27 19.57
N LEU A 49 3.58 3.40 20.19
CA LEU A 49 2.30 3.32 19.50
C LEU A 49 2.13 4.52 18.54
N THR A 50 2.34 5.72 19.04
CA THR A 50 2.21 6.98 18.31
C THR A 50 3.34 7.15 17.30
N GLY A 51 4.57 6.77 17.69
CA GLY A 51 5.73 6.69 16.81
C GLY A 51 5.45 5.87 15.55
N SER A 52 4.74 4.75 15.69
CA SER A 52 4.35 3.90 14.57
C SER A 52 3.37 4.58 13.60
N ARG A 53 2.52 5.49 14.08
CA ARG A 53 1.56 6.23 13.24
C ARG A 53 2.27 7.18 12.28
N TYR A 54 3.45 7.70 12.63
CA TYR A 54 4.21 8.57 11.74
C TYR A 54 4.68 7.86 10.47
N ALA A 55 5.16 6.62 10.61
CA ALA A 55 5.49 5.77 9.47
C ALA A 55 4.21 5.39 8.68
N MET A 56 3.13 5.04 9.38
CA MET A 56 1.86 4.73 8.73
C MET A 56 1.30 5.92 7.93
N ALA A 57 1.52 7.17 8.36
CA ALA A 57 1.12 8.35 7.59
C ALA A 57 1.75 8.36 6.18
N GLY A 58 3.02 7.96 6.06
CA GLY A 58 3.67 7.81 4.76
C GLY A 58 3.00 6.75 3.87
N LEU A 59 2.57 5.63 4.46
CA LEU A 59 1.83 4.59 3.73
C LEU A 59 0.41 5.02 3.36
N VAL A 60 -0.28 5.78 4.21
CA VAL A 60 -1.59 6.39 3.91
C VAL A 60 -1.46 7.37 2.75
N ALA A 61 -0.44 8.24 2.77
CA ALA A 61 -0.15 9.15 1.66
C ALA A 61 0.18 8.38 0.37
N GLY A 62 0.94 7.29 0.48
CA GLY A 62 1.20 6.36 -0.61
C GLY A 62 -0.08 5.73 -1.17
N GLY A 63 -1.01 5.28 -0.31
CA GLY A 63 -2.31 4.75 -0.71
C GLY A 63 -3.16 5.80 -1.44
N ALA A 64 -3.20 7.04 -0.93
CA ALA A 64 -3.92 8.12 -1.60
C ALA A 64 -3.33 8.41 -2.98
N LEU A 65 -1.99 8.45 -3.08
CA LEU A 65 -1.29 8.64 -4.34
C LEU A 65 -1.52 7.46 -5.30
N LEU A 66 -1.55 6.22 -4.81
CA LEU A 66 -1.86 5.03 -5.59
C LEU A 66 -3.22 5.18 -6.30
N CYS A 67 -4.25 5.62 -5.58
CA CYS A 67 -5.56 5.90 -6.15
C CYS A 67 -5.52 7.01 -7.20
N ILE A 68 -4.91 8.16 -6.88
CA ILE A 68 -4.83 9.31 -7.79
C ILE A 68 -4.04 8.96 -9.06
N TRP A 69 -2.89 8.32 -8.91
CA TRP A 69 -2.02 7.95 -10.03
C TRP A 69 -2.66 6.90 -10.92
N THR A 70 -3.30 5.89 -10.32
CA THR A 70 -4.05 4.87 -11.06
C THR A 70 -5.19 5.51 -11.84
N ALA A 71 -6.01 6.36 -11.21
CA ALA A 71 -7.11 7.06 -11.86
C ALA A 71 -6.63 7.95 -13.03
N ARG A 72 -5.55 8.71 -12.82
CA ARG A 72 -4.90 9.51 -13.88
C ARG A 72 -4.46 8.63 -15.05
N CYS A 73 -3.84 7.49 -14.78
CA CYS A 73 -3.38 6.58 -15.82
C CYS A 73 -4.54 5.92 -16.58
N LEU A 74 -5.60 5.52 -15.88
CA LEU A 74 -6.84 5.03 -16.48
C LEU A 74 -7.42 6.07 -17.46
N LEU A 75 -7.54 7.32 -17.00
CA LEU A 75 -8.06 8.42 -17.81
C LEU A 75 -7.16 8.72 -19.02
N GLY A 76 -5.85 8.82 -18.81
CA GLY A 76 -4.88 9.06 -19.89
C GLY A 76 -4.93 7.97 -20.96
N GLY A 77 -4.99 6.70 -20.54
CA GLY A 77 -5.13 5.57 -21.46
C GLY A 77 -6.45 5.59 -22.23
N HIS A 78 -7.55 5.93 -21.56
CA HIS A 78 -8.87 6.06 -22.18
C HIS A 78 -8.91 7.21 -23.22
N LEU A 79 -8.45 8.41 -22.86
CA LEU A 79 -8.40 9.55 -23.76
C LEU A 79 -7.46 9.31 -24.94
N GLY A 80 -6.33 8.63 -24.72
CA GLY A 80 -5.43 8.21 -25.79
C GLY A 80 -6.14 7.32 -26.82
N ARG A 81 -6.88 6.30 -26.35
CA ARG A 81 -7.67 5.41 -27.23
C ARG A 81 -8.72 6.17 -28.03
N LEU A 82 -9.45 7.10 -27.41
CA LEU A 82 -10.43 7.95 -28.11
C LEU A 82 -9.77 8.81 -29.20
N GLY A 83 -8.54 9.27 -28.97
CA GLY A 83 -7.77 10.04 -29.96
C GLY A 83 -6.97 9.19 -30.96
N GLY A 84 -7.13 7.87 -30.98
CA GLY A 84 -6.38 6.96 -31.85
C GLY A 84 -4.87 6.91 -31.56
N ARG A 85 -4.43 7.30 -30.35
CA ARG A 85 -3.01 7.35 -29.97
C ARG A 85 -2.76 6.49 -28.73
N ALA A 86 -1.73 5.64 -28.78
CA ALA A 86 -1.27 4.95 -27.58
C ALA A 86 -0.71 5.98 -26.58
N TRP A 87 -1.30 6.03 -25.39
CA TRP A 87 -0.77 6.79 -24.26
C TRP A 87 -0.23 5.82 -23.21
N GLU A 88 1.04 5.97 -22.86
CA GLU A 88 1.66 5.28 -21.73
C GLU A 88 2.24 6.33 -20.76
N PRO A 89 2.14 6.12 -19.44
CA PRO A 89 2.81 6.99 -18.47
C PRO A 89 4.33 6.80 -18.50
N PRO A 90 5.11 7.72 -17.92
CA PRO A 90 6.53 7.49 -17.70
C PRO A 90 6.78 6.22 -16.89
N ALA A 91 7.89 5.53 -17.16
CA ALA A 91 8.29 4.36 -16.38
C ALA A 91 8.37 4.72 -14.88
N TRP A 92 7.73 3.90 -14.03
CA TRP A 92 7.60 4.17 -12.60
C TRP A 92 8.95 4.42 -11.92
N TRP A 93 9.98 3.67 -12.29
CA TRP A 93 11.32 3.79 -11.70
C TRP A 93 11.99 5.13 -12.03
N ARG A 94 11.65 5.79 -13.16
CA ARG A 94 12.16 7.13 -13.49
C ARG A 94 11.53 8.19 -12.61
N LEU A 95 10.22 8.10 -12.40
CA LEU A 95 9.49 8.98 -11.49
C LEU A 95 10.04 8.82 -10.07
N TRP A 96 10.20 7.58 -9.62
CA TRP A 96 10.76 7.28 -8.31
C TRP A 96 12.21 7.77 -8.18
N ALA A 97 13.10 7.46 -9.14
CA ALA A 97 14.50 7.89 -9.08
C ALA A 97 14.66 9.42 -9.04
N LEU A 98 13.81 10.17 -9.75
CA LEU A 98 13.85 11.64 -9.73
C LEU A 98 13.34 12.22 -8.41
N TYR A 99 12.30 11.63 -7.81
CA TYR A 99 11.55 12.27 -6.73
C TYR A 99 11.66 11.58 -5.36
N ALA A 100 12.20 10.36 -5.24
CA ALA A 100 12.33 9.67 -3.96
C ALA A 100 13.19 10.45 -2.96
N ILE A 101 14.34 10.99 -3.40
CA ILE A 101 15.22 11.79 -2.54
C ILE A 101 14.57 13.15 -2.21
N PRO A 102 14.09 13.96 -3.18
CA PRO A 102 13.40 15.22 -2.85
C PRO A 102 12.19 15.05 -1.93
N VAL A 103 11.35 14.04 -2.18
CA VAL A 103 10.17 13.75 -1.34
C VAL A 103 10.62 13.30 0.05
N GLY A 104 11.58 12.38 0.15
CA GLY A 104 12.10 11.91 1.44
C GLY A 104 12.71 13.04 2.27
N ALA A 105 13.55 13.87 1.64
CA ALA A 105 14.15 15.05 2.27
C ALA A 105 13.08 16.07 2.70
N GLY A 106 12.08 16.31 1.87
CA GLY A 106 10.96 17.20 2.19
C GLY A 106 10.11 16.69 3.36
N VAL A 107 9.76 15.40 3.39
CA VAL A 107 9.05 14.77 4.52
C VAL A 107 9.89 14.87 5.80
N TYR A 108 11.18 14.58 5.72
CA TYR A 108 12.09 14.71 6.86
C TYR A 108 12.13 16.15 7.38
N ALA A 109 12.28 17.15 6.48
CA ALA A 109 12.31 18.55 6.86
C ALA A 109 10.98 19.01 7.48
N ILE A 110 9.84 18.68 6.86
CA ILE A 110 8.50 19.00 7.38
C ILE A 110 8.34 18.44 8.79
N THR A 111 8.63 17.16 9.00
CA THR A 111 8.43 16.52 10.30
C THR A 111 9.39 17.01 11.40
N ARG A 112 10.55 17.56 11.03
CA ARG A 112 11.55 18.13 11.94
C ARG A 112 11.34 19.60 12.27
N HIS A 113 10.63 20.34 11.42
CA HIS A 113 10.58 21.80 11.51
C HIS A 113 9.18 22.39 11.48
N ALA A 114 8.17 21.64 11.02
CA ALA A 114 6.81 22.14 10.91
C ALA A 114 5.92 21.57 12.03
N GLY A 115 5.15 22.46 12.66
CA GLY A 115 4.24 22.14 13.75
C GLY A 115 4.93 21.76 15.06
N ALA A 116 4.14 21.47 16.09
CA ALA A 116 4.60 21.01 17.39
C ALA A 116 3.79 19.78 17.85
N PRO A 117 4.43 18.77 18.47
CA PRO A 117 5.86 18.68 18.77
C PRO A 117 6.68 18.17 17.57
N VAL A 118 7.89 18.66 17.33
CA VAL A 118 8.73 18.18 16.20
C VAL A 118 9.19 16.74 16.42
N LEU A 119 9.25 15.94 15.36
CA LEU A 119 9.59 14.52 15.48
C LEU A 119 11.08 14.35 15.80
N PRO A 120 11.48 13.44 16.72
CA PRO A 120 12.86 13.00 16.84
C PRO A 120 13.41 12.48 15.49
N PRO A 121 14.71 12.66 15.21
CA PRO A 121 15.32 12.27 13.94
C PRO A 121 14.99 10.84 13.47
N PRO A 122 15.00 9.79 14.34
CA PRO A 122 14.67 8.43 13.89
C PRO A 122 13.23 8.28 13.40
N LEU A 123 12.27 8.96 14.04
CA LEU A 123 10.86 8.91 13.65
C LEU A 123 10.59 9.70 12.36
N ALA A 124 11.25 10.85 12.20
CA ALA A 124 11.23 11.62 10.96
C ALA A 124 11.81 10.81 9.77
N ALA A 125 12.93 10.11 10.00
CA ALA A 125 13.54 9.23 9.00
C ALA A 125 12.61 8.04 8.66
N ALA A 126 11.99 7.40 9.65
CA ALA A 126 11.03 6.31 9.42
C ALA A 126 9.82 6.77 8.59
N ALA A 127 9.27 7.95 8.88
CA ALA A 127 8.20 8.54 8.08
C ALA A 127 8.65 8.81 6.63
N ALA A 128 9.84 9.38 6.43
CA ALA A 128 10.39 9.65 5.10
C ALA A 128 10.61 8.36 4.28
N VAL A 129 11.17 7.32 4.90
CA VAL A 129 11.36 6.00 4.27
C VAL A 129 10.02 5.36 3.91
N ALA A 130 9.05 5.38 4.82
CA ALA A 130 7.71 4.85 4.56
C ALA A 130 7.02 5.58 3.41
N THR A 131 7.13 6.91 3.33
CA THR A 131 6.62 7.70 2.20
C THR A 131 7.34 7.33 0.89
N ALA A 132 8.66 7.13 0.90
CA ALA A 132 9.40 6.75 -0.31
C ALA A 132 9.04 5.34 -0.81
N ILE A 133 8.78 4.40 0.10
CA ILE A 133 8.26 3.05 -0.21
C ILE A 133 6.84 3.15 -0.76
N GLY A 134 5.96 3.89 -0.08
CA GLY A 134 4.60 4.15 -0.54
C GLY A 134 4.56 4.81 -1.92
N PHE A 135 5.50 5.72 -2.20
CA PHE A 135 5.64 6.34 -3.52
C PHE A 135 6.04 5.33 -4.60
N ALA A 136 6.99 4.43 -4.33
CA ALA A 136 7.33 3.36 -5.26
C ALA A 136 6.11 2.48 -5.57
N GLY A 137 5.43 2.00 -4.52
CA GLY A 137 4.25 1.14 -4.64
C GLY A 137 3.12 1.81 -5.43
N ALA A 138 2.87 3.10 -5.18
CA ALA A 138 1.82 3.88 -5.84
C ALA A 138 1.99 3.98 -7.35
N LEU A 139 3.24 3.97 -7.83
CA LEU A 139 3.55 4.16 -9.25
C LEU A 139 3.47 2.87 -10.07
N LEU A 140 3.64 1.70 -9.42
CA LEU A 140 3.71 0.39 -10.08
C LEU A 140 2.55 0.09 -11.05
N PRO A 141 1.26 0.30 -10.68
CA PRO A 141 0.16 -0.09 -11.56
C PRO A 141 -0.05 0.86 -12.73
N GLY A 142 0.64 2.01 -12.80
CA GLY A 142 0.33 3.08 -13.75
C GLY A 142 0.32 2.63 -15.21
N ARG A 143 1.31 1.84 -15.63
CA ARG A 143 1.34 1.32 -17.01
C ARG A 143 0.17 0.39 -17.29
N GLN A 144 -0.11 -0.53 -16.36
CA GLN A 144 -1.20 -1.48 -16.51
C GLN A 144 -2.56 -0.76 -16.56
N ALA A 145 -2.76 0.24 -15.70
CA ALA A 145 -3.94 1.10 -15.70
C ALA A 145 -4.16 1.77 -17.06
N ALA A 146 -3.10 2.29 -17.68
CA ALA A 146 -3.19 2.97 -18.97
C ALA A 146 -3.54 2.01 -20.12
N VAL A 147 -2.82 0.89 -20.20
CA VAL A 147 -2.82 -0.01 -21.36
C VAL A 147 -3.94 -1.02 -21.31
N ASP A 148 -4.12 -1.68 -20.16
CA ASP A 148 -5.08 -2.78 -19.98
C ASP A 148 -5.67 -2.72 -18.56
N PRO A 149 -6.65 -1.80 -18.35
CA PRO A 149 -7.28 -1.58 -17.06
C PRO A 149 -8.06 -2.81 -16.58
N GLY A 150 -8.59 -3.61 -17.51
CA GLY A 150 -9.28 -4.86 -17.18
C GLY A 150 -8.36 -5.84 -16.47
N ALA A 151 -7.14 -6.04 -16.98
CA ALA A 151 -6.15 -6.88 -16.31
C ALA A 151 -5.65 -6.28 -14.98
N LEU A 152 -5.63 -4.96 -14.80
CA LEU A 152 -5.35 -4.36 -13.48
C LEU A 152 -6.47 -4.68 -12.47
N LEU A 153 -7.73 -4.59 -12.89
CA LEU A 153 -8.87 -4.94 -12.03
C LEU A 153 -8.84 -6.41 -11.63
N TRP A 154 -8.54 -7.31 -12.59
CA TRP A 154 -8.35 -8.73 -12.28
C TRP A 154 -7.18 -8.96 -11.33
N LEU A 155 -6.05 -8.26 -11.52
CA LEU A 155 -4.90 -8.36 -10.62
C LEU A 155 -5.23 -7.87 -9.21
N GLY A 156 -5.99 -6.78 -9.06
CA GLY A 156 -6.45 -6.31 -7.75
C GLY A 156 -7.44 -7.29 -7.10
N ALA A 157 -8.42 -7.78 -7.85
CA ALA A 157 -9.34 -8.80 -7.34
C ALA A 157 -8.58 -10.06 -6.88
N ASP A 158 -7.50 -10.44 -7.57
CA ASP A 158 -6.66 -11.57 -7.19
C ASP A 158 -5.76 -11.25 -5.98
N GLY A 159 -5.19 -10.04 -5.94
CA GLY A 159 -4.38 -9.52 -4.82
C GLY A 159 -5.15 -9.48 -3.50
N ALA A 160 -6.46 -9.19 -3.55
CA ALA A 160 -7.34 -9.16 -2.39
C ALA A 160 -7.36 -10.48 -1.60
N ALA A 161 -7.09 -11.61 -2.25
CA ALA A 161 -6.96 -12.91 -1.58
C ALA A 161 -5.86 -12.93 -0.51
N LEU A 162 -4.80 -12.16 -0.72
CA LEU A 162 -3.64 -12.13 0.17
C LEU A 162 -3.84 -11.18 1.35
N VAL A 163 -4.83 -10.28 1.30
CA VAL A 163 -5.07 -9.29 2.37
C VAL A 163 -5.37 -9.97 3.71
N PRO A 164 -6.29 -10.95 3.82
CA PRO A 164 -6.55 -11.61 5.10
C PRO A 164 -5.29 -12.22 5.76
N PRO A 165 -4.48 -13.07 5.10
CA PRO A 165 -3.28 -13.61 5.73
C PRO A 165 -2.20 -12.53 6.00
N LEU A 166 -2.07 -11.50 5.15
CA LEU A 166 -1.15 -10.39 5.39
C LEU A 166 -1.48 -9.59 6.66
N LEU A 167 -2.76 -9.51 7.05
CA LEU A 167 -3.21 -8.76 8.22
C LEU A 167 -3.43 -9.62 9.46
N LEU A 168 -3.88 -10.87 9.29
CA LEU A 168 -4.43 -11.70 10.37
C LEU A 168 -3.52 -12.86 10.78
N LEU A 169 -2.56 -13.29 9.97
CA LEU A 169 -1.70 -14.44 10.31
C LEU A 169 -0.87 -14.16 11.58
N ARG A 170 -0.52 -12.90 11.83
CA ARG A 170 0.15 -12.45 13.06
C ARG A 170 -0.66 -12.69 14.34
N ALA A 171 -1.98 -12.88 14.25
CA ALA A 171 -2.85 -13.16 15.40
C ALA A 171 -2.52 -14.52 16.05
N ALA A 172 -1.89 -15.45 15.34
CA ALA A 172 -1.43 -16.72 15.92
C ALA A 172 -0.25 -16.55 16.88
N SER A 173 0.46 -15.43 16.84
CA SER A 173 1.58 -15.17 17.74
C SER A 173 1.10 -14.60 19.07
N PRO A 174 1.61 -15.07 20.22
CA PRO A 174 1.35 -14.45 21.52
C PRO A 174 1.67 -12.95 21.56
N GLN A 175 2.66 -12.51 20.77
CA GLN A 175 3.05 -11.10 20.67
C GLN A 175 2.08 -10.28 19.79
N GLY A 176 1.46 -10.91 18.80
CA GLY A 176 0.56 -10.26 17.83
C GLY A 176 -0.91 -10.27 18.24
N GLY A 177 -1.26 -11.08 19.24
CA GLY A 177 -2.62 -11.32 19.71
C GLY A 177 -2.94 -10.71 21.08
N ALA A 178 -2.38 -9.54 21.45
CA ALA A 178 -2.67 -8.94 22.78
C ALA A 178 -4.18 -8.77 23.07
N LEU A 179 -5.04 -8.80 22.04
CA LEU A 179 -6.51 -8.76 22.14
C LEU A 179 -7.21 -10.13 22.02
N LEU A 180 -6.52 -11.19 21.60
CA LEU A 180 -7.10 -12.52 21.36
C LEU A 180 -6.35 -13.59 22.16
N SER A 181 -7.09 -14.42 22.91
CA SER A 181 -6.49 -15.60 23.55
C SER A 181 -5.82 -16.52 22.51
N GLY A 182 -4.76 -17.23 22.89
CA GLY A 182 -3.92 -17.99 21.95
C GLY A 182 -4.69 -18.96 21.04
N GLY A 183 -5.70 -19.65 21.58
CA GLY A 183 -6.58 -20.54 20.81
C GLY A 183 -7.47 -19.80 19.80
N THR A 184 -7.88 -18.56 20.10
CA THR A 184 -8.66 -17.73 19.18
C THR A 184 -7.79 -17.14 18.08
N GLY A 185 -6.59 -16.64 18.43
CA GLY A 185 -5.62 -16.13 17.47
C GLY A 185 -5.22 -17.16 16.40
N THR A 186 -4.99 -18.41 16.82
CA THR A 186 -4.69 -19.52 15.90
C THR A 186 -5.86 -19.81 14.96
N ARG A 187 -7.10 -19.83 15.46
CA ARG A 187 -8.31 -20.04 14.64
C ARG A 187 -8.50 -18.93 13.60
N VAL A 188 -8.26 -17.67 13.98
CA VAL A 188 -8.32 -16.52 13.06
C VAL A 188 -7.26 -16.65 11.97
N ALA A 189 -6.03 -17.00 12.32
CA ALA A 189 -4.96 -17.23 11.36
C ALA A 189 -5.30 -18.35 10.37
N LEU A 190 -5.75 -19.51 10.85
CA LEU A 190 -6.18 -20.63 10.00
C LEU A 190 -7.32 -20.23 9.06
N PHE A 191 -8.35 -19.56 9.60
CA PHE A 191 -9.47 -19.08 8.79
C PHE A 191 -9.03 -18.10 7.71
N SER A 192 -8.08 -17.20 8.02
CA SER A 192 -7.53 -16.26 7.04
C SER A 192 -6.82 -16.97 5.87
N LEU A 193 -6.09 -18.06 6.15
CA LEU A 193 -5.43 -18.87 5.12
C LEU A 193 -6.44 -19.66 4.28
N MET A 194 -7.46 -20.24 4.93
CA MET A 194 -8.53 -20.95 4.22
C MET A 194 -9.32 -20.01 3.31
N ALA A 195 -9.67 -18.82 3.80
CA ALA A 195 -10.36 -17.80 3.00
C ALA A 195 -9.52 -17.35 1.80
N ALA A 196 -8.21 -17.11 2.01
CA ALA A 196 -7.29 -16.79 0.93
C ALA A 196 -7.21 -17.91 -0.12
N GLY A 197 -7.07 -19.17 0.31
CA GLY A 197 -7.03 -20.32 -0.57
C GLY A 197 -8.32 -20.50 -1.37
N ALA A 198 -9.48 -20.38 -0.71
CA ALA A 198 -10.78 -20.46 -1.36
C ALA A 198 -10.96 -19.35 -2.41
N TRP A 199 -10.60 -18.11 -2.06
CA TRP A 199 -10.66 -16.99 -3.00
C TRP A 199 -9.72 -17.17 -4.20
N LEU A 200 -8.46 -17.57 -3.97
CA LEU A 200 -7.51 -17.85 -5.06
C LEU A 200 -8.00 -18.99 -5.96
N ALA A 201 -8.69 -19.99 -5.41
CA ALA A 201 -9.31 -21.05 -6.20
C ALA A 201 -10.47 -20.53 -7.07
N VAL A 202 -11.35 -19.69 -6.51
CA VAL A 202 -12.43 -19.03 -7.26
C VAL A 202 -11.84 -18.16 -8.38
N MET A 203 -10.86 -17.31 -8.07
CA MET A 203 -10.19 -16.47 -9.06
C MET A 203 -9.46 -17.29 -10.13
N THR A 204 -8.88 -18.43 -9.75
CA THR A 204 -8.28 -19.37 -10.71
C THR A 204 -9.34 -19.97 -11.65
N ALA A 205 -10.46 -20.45 -11.13
CA ALA A 205 -11.55 -20.98 -11.94
C ALA A 205 -12.13 -19.91 -12.88
N LEU A 206 -12.35 -18.69 -12.38
CA LEU A 206 -12.81 -17.55 -13.18
C LEU A 206 -11.81 -17.17 -14.27
N CYS A 207 -10.51 -17.11 -13.95
CA CYS A 207 -9.47 -16.83 -14.94
C CYS A 207 -9.39 -17.91 -16.02
N VAL A 208 -9.50 -19.19 -15.66
CA VAL A 208 -9.51 -20.30 -16.63
C VAL A 208 -10.76 -20.20 -17.52
N TRP A 209 -11.93 -20.00 -16.92
CA TRP A 209 -13.20 -19.86 -17.64
C TRP A 209 -13.23 -18.66 -18.60
N ARG A 210 -12.67 -17.53 -18.18
CA ARG A 210 -12.60 -16.29 -19.00
C ARG A 210 -11.36 -16.21 -19.87
N HIS A 211 -10.52 -17.24 -19.89
CA HIS A 211 -9.23 -17.24 -20.59
C HIS A 211 -8.35 -16.02 -20.26
N CYS A 212 -8.37 -15.58 -18.99
CA CYS A 212 -7.55 -14.47 -18.52
C CYS A 212 -6.06 -14.84 -18.53
N ARG A 213 -5.20 -13.85 -18.80
CA ARG A 213 -3.75 -14.03 -18.64
C ARG A 213 -3.42 -14.21 -17.16
N ALA A 214 -2.75 -15.32 -16.82
CA ALA A 214 -2.32 -15.56 -15.45
C ALA A 214 -1.28 -14.51 -15.02
N PRO A 215 -1.51 -13.77 -13.91
CA PRO A 215 -0.52 -12.85 -13.38
C PRO A 215 0.71 -13.61 -12.89
N SER A 216 1.87 -12.96 -12.95
CA SER A 216 3.08 -13.49 -12.31
C SER A 216 2.92 -13.50 -10.79
N ALA A 217 3.60 -14.42 -10.10
CA ALA A 217 3.56 -14.51 -8.65
C ALA A 217 4.00 -13.20 -7.98
N LEU A 218 5.01 -12.53 -8.54
CA LEU A 218 5.48 -11.24 -8.05
C LEU A 218 4.41 -10.15 -8.22
N ALA A 219 3.73 -10.08 -9.36
CA ALA A 219 2.66 -9.10 -9.57
C ALA A 219 1.50 -9.31 -8.60
N LEU A 220 1.08 -10.56 -8.41
CA LEU A 220 0.03 -10.94 -7.47
C LEU A 220 0.42 -10.60 -6.02
N TRP A 221 1.66 -10.93 -5.62
CA TRP A 221 2.16 -10.59 -4.29
C TRP A 221 2.21 -9.07 -4.06
N LEU A 222 2.76 -8.31 -5.01
CA LEU A 222 2.81 -6.84 -4.92
C LEU A 222 1.42 -6.19 -4.90
N ALA A 223 0.43 -6.76 -5.62
CA ALA A 223 -0.96 -6.31 -5.54
C ALA A 223 -1.50 -6.48 -4.12
N GLY A 224 -1.36 -7.68 -3.54
CA GLY A 224 -1.75 -7.95 -2.17
C GLY A 224 -1.05 -7.05 -1.15
N LEU A 225 0.25 -6.77 -1.30
CA LEU A 225 0.98 -5.83 -0.44
C LEU A 225 0.46 -4.40 -0.56
N SER A 226 0.16 -3.95 -1.79
CA SER A 226 -0.37 -2.61 -2.03
C SER A 226 -1.76 -2.44 -1.41
N GLU A 227 -2.60 -3.47 -1.53
CA GLU A 227 -3.92 -3.49 -0.92
C GLU A 227 -3.85 -3.53 0.60
N ALA A 228 -3.06 -4.45 1.18
CA ALA A 228 -2.98 -4.62 2.62
C ALA A 228 -2.29 -3.44 3.32
N TYR A 229 -1.18 -2.93 2.77
CA TYR A 229 -0.30 -1.97 3.46
C TYR A 229 -0.40 -0.53 2.94
N MET A 230 -1.12 -0.25 1.85
CA MET A 230 -1.36 1.12 1.39
C MET A 230 -2.84 1.45 1.32
N LEU A 231 -3.63 0.66 0.59
CA LEU A 231 -5.08 0.89 0.51
C LEU A 231 -5.78 0.60 1.84
N GLY A 232 -5.37 -0.44 2.57
CA GLY A 232 -5.91 -0.76 3.90
C GLY A 232 -5.77 0.40 4.90
N PRO A 233 -4.55 0.95 5.11
CA PRO A 233 -4.36 2.12 5.95
C PRO A 233 -5.10 3.36 5.46
N LEU A 234 -5.14 3.59 4.14
CA LEU A 234 -5.93 4.69 3.58
C LEU A 234 -7.43 4.51 3.88
N LEU A 235 -7.96 3.32 3.64
CA LEU A 235 -9.35 3.00 3.89
C LEU A 235 -9.68 3.16 5.36
N HIS A 236 -8.79 2.70 6.25
CA HIS A 236 -8.91 2.94 7.67
C HIS A 236 -8.90 4.44 7.99
N TYR A 237 -8.04 5.24 7.38
CA TYR A 237 -8.03 6.70 7.57
C TYR A 237 -9.36 7.33 7.12
N VAL A 238 -9.82 7.03 5.90
CA VAL A 238 -11.03 7.63 5.30
C VAL A 238 -12.33 7.13 5.96
N LEU A 239 -12.38 5.86 6.39
CA LEU A 239 -13.55 5.27 7.06
C LEU A 239 -13.50 5.35 8.58
N SER A 240 -12.42 5.88 9.16
CA SER A 240 -12.33 6.03 10.62
C SER A 240 -13.42 6.92 11.21
N ASP A 241 -14.18 7.68 10.40
CA ASP A 241 -15.36 8.39 10.88
C ASP A 241 -16.36 8.85 9.78
N PRO A 242 -17.68 8.60 9.92
CA PRO A 242 -18.76 9.30 9.20
C PRO A 242 -19.25 10.61 9.87
N GLY A 243 -18.75 10.97 11.06
CA GLY A 243 -19.27 12.10 11.86
C GLY A 243 -18.27 12.77 12.82
N GLY A 244 -16.98 12.49 12.68
CA GLY A 244 -15.89 13.03 13.49
C GLY A 244 -14.55 12.91 12.76
N PRO A 245 -13.41 13.02 13.46
CA PRO A 245 -12.21 13.46 12.78
C PRO A 245 -11.26 12.31 12.36
N TYR A 246 -10.78 12.39 11.10
CA TYR A 246 -9.89 11.40 10.49
C TYR A 246 -8.58 11.21 11.27
N TYR A 247 -8.18 9.95 11.48
CA TYR A 247 -6.92 9.64 12.17
C TYR A 247 -6.09 8.53 11.50
N ILE A 248 -4.78 8.64 11.66
CA ILE A 248 -3.80 7.69 11.15
C ILE A 248 -3.69 6.50 12.10
N THR A 249 -3.98 5.32 11.59
CA THR A 249 -3.92 4.05 12.32
C THR A 249 -2.50 3.71 12.79
N ALA A 250 -2.39 2.94 13.88
CA ALA A 250 -1.09 2.45 14.35
C ALA A 250 -0.58 1.29 13.49
N ALA A 251 0.75 1.14 13.39
CA ALA A 251 1.33 0.03 12.62
C ALA A 251 0.92 -1.33 13.17
N SER A 252 0.63 -1.44 14.47
CA SER A 252 0.12 -2.66 15.10
C SER A 252 -1.25 -3.09 14.58
N ASN A 253 -1.94 -2.34 13.71
CA ASN A 253 -3.14 -2.79 13.01
C ASN A 253 -2.85 -3.49 11.67
N PHE A 254 -1.63 -3.38 11.16
CA PHE A 254 -1.25 -3.89 9.83
C PHE A 254 0.01 -4.76 9.88
N VAL A 255 1.05 -4.31 10.59
CA VAL A 255 2.39 -4.90 10.63
C VAL A 255 2.57 -5.77 11.86
N ALA A 256 3.20 -6.92 11.72
CA ALA A 256 3.52 -7.80 12.83
C ALA A 256 4.49 -7.12 13.84
N PRO A 257 4.40 -7.44 15.15
CA PRO A 257 5.22 -6.82 16.20
C PRO A 257 6.72 -7.16 16.13
N SER A 258 7.11 -8.17 15.33
CA SER A 258 8.52 -8.55 15.15
C SER A 258 8.85 -8.75 13.67
N LEU A 259 10.09 -8.44 13.30
CA LEU A 259 10.58 -8.61 11.93
C LEU A 259 10.51 -10.08 11.47
N TYR A 260 10.79 -11.01 12.38
CA TYR A 260 10.67 -12.44 12.10
C TYR A 260 9.24 -12.82 11.72
N LEU A 261 8.26 -12.43 12.54
CA LEU A 261 6.86 -12.73 12.25
C LEU A 261 6.38 -12.03 10.97
N GLN A 262 6.80 -10.79 10.74
CA GLN A 262 6.49 -10.09 9.49
C GLN A 262 7.08 -10.82 8.28
N ALA A 263 8.32 -11.31 8.38
CA ALA A 263 8.94 -12.09 7.31
C ALA A 263 8.16 -13.39 7.03
N VAL A 264 7.72 -14.10 8.07
CA VAL A 264 6.86 -15.29 7.92
C VAL A 264 5.56 -14.93 7.21
N VAL A 265 4.89 -13.85 7.61
CA VAL A 265 3.65 -13.37 6.97
C VAL A 265 3.86 -13.08 5.48
N LEU A 266 4.95 -12.38 5.15
CA LEU A 266 5.30 -12.05 3.76
C LEU A 266 5.64 -13.30 2.94
N LEU A 267 6.37 -14.26 3.50
CA LEU A 267 6.72 -15.52 2.85
C LEU A 267 5.48 -16.39 2.59
N VAL A 268 4.55 -16.47 3.55
CA VAL A 268 3.30 -17.21 3.36
C VAL A 268 2.45 -16.59 2.25
N ALA A 269 2.29 -15.26 2.24
CA ALA A 269 1.59 -14.57 1.16
C ALA A 269 2.29 -14.76 -0.20
N GLY A 270 3.63 -14.72 -0.24
CA GLY A 270 4.40 -14.99 -1.45
C GLY A 270 4.27 -16.44 -1.94
N GLY A 271 4.24 -17.40 -1.01
CA GLY A 271 4.00 -18.81 -1.30
C GLY A 271 2.61 -19.05 -1.89
N LEU A 272 1.57 -18.44 -1.32
CA LEU A 272 0.20 -18.48 -1.85
C LEU A 272 0.13 -17.90 -3.27
N ALA A 273 0.76 -16.74 -3.51
CA ALA A 273 0.83 -16.13 -4.83
C ALA A 273 1.53 -17.05 -5.85
N TRP A 274 2.65 -17.67 -5.45
CA TRP A 274 3.38 -18.61 -6.31
C TRP A 274 2.56 -19.87 -6.62
N LEU A 275 1.92 -20.47 -5.62
CA LEU A 275 1.04 -21.64 -5.77
C LEU A 275 -0.09 -21.35 -6.77
N ALA A 276 -0.80 -20.22 -6.60
CA ALA A 276 -1.89 -19.84 -7.49
C ALA A 276 -1.42 -19.65 -8.95
N THR A 277 -0.32 -18.92 -9.16
CA THR A 277 0.27 -18.75 -10.50
C THR A 277 0.74 -20.09 -11.10
N ALA A 278 1.33 -20.98 -10.30
CA ALA A 278 1.76 -22.31 -10.75
C ALA A 278 0.58 -23.20 -11.17
N MET A 279 -0.50 -23.21 -10.38
CA MET A 279 -1.73 -23.95 -10.71
C MET A 279 -2.36 -23.45 -12.01
N ARG A 280 -2.49 -22.14 -12.18
CA ARG A 280 -3.06 -21.55 -13.42
C ARG A 280 -2.25 -21.93 -14.66
N ARG A 281 -0.91 -21.87 -14.56
CA ARG A 281 -0.05 -22.28 -15.68
C ARG A 281 -0.26 -23.73 -16.09
N ARG A 282 -0.57 -24.64 -15.15
CA ARG A 282 -0.90 -26.03 -15.46
C ARG A 282 -2.27 -26.19 -16.11
N LEU A 283 -3.27 -25.43 -15.65
CA LEU A 283 -4.64 -25.49 -16.15
C LEU A 283 -4.84 -24.79 -17.50
N SER A 284 -3.96 -23.86 -17.87
CA SER A 284 -4.03 -23.12 -19.14
C SER A 284 -3.28 -23.76 -20.31
N VAL A 285 -2.69 -24.95 -20.13
CA VAL A 285 -2.10 -25.70 -21.26
C VAL A 285 -3.24 -26.23 -22.13
N PRO A 286 -3.33 -25.87 -23.42
CA PRO A 286 -4.33 -26.42 -24.32
C PRO A 286 -4.12 -27.94 -24.41
N SER A 287 -5.15 -28.71 -24.06
CA SER A 287 -5.24 -30.15 -24.36
C SER A 287 -5.49 -30.37 -25.84
#